data_AF-A0A8T0SUN3-F1
#
_entry.id   AF-A0A8T0SUN3-F1
#
_cell.length_a   1.000
_cell.length_b   1.000
_cell.length_c   1.000
_cell.angle_alpha   90.00
_cell.angle_beta   90.00
_cell.angle_gamma   90.00
#
_symmetry.space_group_name_H-M   'P 1'
#
loop_
_entity.id
_entity.type
_entity.pdbx_description
1 polymer ?
#
loop_
_entity_poly.entity_id
_entity_poly.type
_entity_poly.pdbx_seq_one_letter_code
_entity_poly.pdbx_strand_id
1 'polypeptide(L)'
;MLLGDSISAQSKVHIPCFIDKQWVIIVVNFNKRRFDILSPEYGADKTMKVINSVVYNFRLFFILGFPSFQIFNIRDFTVCYIYVPKQQSISDSGIFVTCFMESFDGTNITWFTKSDIQAIREKKLFQLIFSKENKARAQVVSNFKKQYNVGEY
;
A
#
# COMPACT_ATOMS: atom_id res chain seq x y z
N MET A 1 -10.75 20.42 7.18
CA MET A 1 -9.37 20.02 7.52
C MET A 1 -8.66 19.74 6.22
N LEU A 2 -7.83 20.70 5.76
CA LEU A 2 -7.06 20.54 4.53
C LEU A 2 -5.90 19.58 4.82
N LEU A 3 -5.56 18.71 3.86
CA LEU A 3 -4.48 17.72 3.99
C LEU A 3 -3.15 18.31 4.52
N GLY A 4 -2.91 19.61 4.32
CA GLY A 4 -1.69 20.32 4.74
C GLY A 4 -1.54 20.49 6.24
N ASP A 5 -2.63 20.61 6.99
CA ASP A 5 -2.58 20.79 8.45
C ASP A 5 -2.35 19.46 9.20
N SER A 6 -2.47 18.33 8.50
CA SER A 6 -2.45 16.97 9.06
C SER A 6 -1.23 16.14 8.63
N ILE A 7 -0.40 16.60 7.69
CA ILE A 7 0.83 15.89 7.30
C ILE A 7 1.89 16.17 8.38
N SER A 8 1.87 15.33 9.41
CA SER A 8 2.97 15.26 10.37
C SER A 8 4.24 14.74 9.69
N ALA A 9 5.41 15.07 10.23
CA ALA A 9 6.67 14.47 9.80
C ALA A 9 6.68 12.93 9.92
N GLN A 10 5.73 12.31 10.63
CA GLN A 10 5.61 10.86 10.78
C GLN A 10 4.62 10.22 9.79
N SER A 11 3.94 11.02 8.98
CA SER A 11 2.92 10.54 8.06
C SER A 11 3.54 9.81 6.85
N LYS A 12 2.77 8.89 6.27
CA LYS A 12 3.10 8.16 5.04
C LYS A 12 1.91 8.21 4.08
N VAL A 13 2.17 8.36 2.79
CA VAL A 13 1.14 8.26 1.74
C VAL A 13 1.44 7.03 0.89
N HIS A 14 0.45 6.14 0.80
CA HIS A 14 0.53 4.90 0.04
C HIS A 14 -0.11 5.09 -1.35
N ILE A 15 0.65 4.83 -2.40
CA ILE A 15 0.22 4.96 -3.80
C ILE A 15 0.36 3.59 -4.48
N PRO A 16 -0.65 2.72 -4.39
CA PRO A 16 -0.64 1.46 -5.13
C PRO A 16 -0.76 1.75 -6.63
N CYS A 17 0.05 1.09 -7.44
CA CYS A 17 0.08 1.23 -8.89
C CYS A 17 0.00 -0.15 -9.54
N PHE A 18 -0.87 -0.28 -10.55
CA PHE A 18 -0.95 -1.47 -11.38
C PHE A 18 -0.25 -1.21 -12.71
N ILE A 19 0.90 -1.85 -12.94
CA ILE A 19 1.82 -1.59 -14.05
C ILE A 19 2.18 -2.93 -14.68
N ASP A 20 1.98 -3.07 -15.99
CA ASP A 20 2.32 -4.31 -16.73
C ASP A 20 1.84 -5.60 -16.05
N LYS A 21 0.57 -5.63 -15.65
CA LYS A 21 -0.09 -6.75 -14.94
C LYS A 21 0.43 -7.03 -13.53
N GLN A 22 1.23 -6.14 -12.95
CA GLN A 22 1.80 -6.27 -11.62
C GLN A 22 1.37 -5.13 -10.70
N TRP A 23 1.08 -5.46 -9.46
CA TRP A 23 0.94 -4.44 -8.42
C TRP A 23 2.31 -4.08 -7.83
N VAL A 24 2.59 -2.77 -7.78
CA VAL A 24 3.69 -2.16 -7.04
C VAL A 24 3.12 -1.12 -6.09
N ILE A 25 3.85 -0.77 -5.03
CA ILE A 25 3.48 0.36 -4.19
C ILE A 25 4.61 1.36 -4.05
N ILE A 26 4.25 2.62 -4.20
CA ILE A 26 5.10 3.78 -3.96
C ILE A 26 4.63 4.40 -2.64
N VAL A 27 5.53 4.52 -1.67
CA VAL A 27 5.24 5.12 -0.37
C VAL A 27 5.98 6.45 -0.27
N VAL A 28 5.24 7.54 -0.14
CA VAL A 28 5.83 8.84 0.20
C VAL A 28 6.09 8.85 1.69
N ASN A 29 7.35 8.73 2.07
CA ASN A 29 7.79 8.63 3.44
C ASN A 29 8.33 9.99 3.90
N PHE A 30 7.46 10.81 4.50
CA PHE A 30 7.80 12.17 4.91
C PHE A 30 8.86 12.18 6.02
N ASN A 31 8.88 11.17 6.88
CA ASN A 31 9.87 11.03 7.96
C ASN A 31 11.28 10.83 7.40
N LYS A 32 11.40 9.91 6.44
CA LYS A 32 12.69 9.57 5.81
C LYS A 32 13.02 10.46 4.60
N ARG A 33 12.13 11.38 4.24
CA ARG A 33 12.24 12.27 3.07
C ARG A 33 12.58 11.50 1.78
N ARG A 34 11.81 10.46 1.49
CA ARG A 34 12.02 9.60 0.32
C ARG A 34 10.72 9.02 -0.22
N PHE A 35 10.78 8.59 -1.48
CA PHE A 35 9.80 7.75 -2.14
C PHE A 35 10.29 6.30 -2.07
N ASP A 36 9.64 5.49 -1.23
CA ASP A 36 9.98 4.09 -1.03
C ASP A 36 9.20 3.23 -2.02
N ILE A 37 9.91 2.49 -2.87
CA ILE A 37 9.35 1.59 -3.87
C ILE A 37 9.41 0.16 -3.33
N LEU A 38 8.24 -0.43 -3.09
CA LEU A 38 8.11 -1.82 -2.67
C LEU A 38 7.49 -2.60 -3.82
N SER A 39 8.33 -3.42 -4.48
CA SER A 39 7.92 -4.27 -5.60
C SER A 39 8.06 -5.74 -5.24
N PRO A 40 6.99 -6.55 -5.34
CA PRO A 40 7.09 -7.98 -5.15
C PRO A 40 7.77 -8.70 -6.34
N GLU A 41 7.94 -8.04 -7.48
CA GLU A 41 8.63 -8.59 -8.65
C GLU A 41 10.15 -8.36 -8.59
N TYR A 42 10.90 -9.22 -9.28
CA TYR A 42 12.34 -9.02 -9.51
C TYR A 42 12.58 -8.05 -10.68
N GLY A 43 13.58 -7.19 -10.51
CA GLY A 43 13.91 -6.16 -11.50
C GLY A 43 13.02 -4.92 -11.39
N ALA A 44 13.60 -3.76 -11.67
CA ALA A 44 12.92 -2.46 -11.61
C ALA A 44 12.66 -1.85 -13.00
N ASP A 45 13.38 -2.30 -14.03
CA ASP A 45 13.48 -1.60 -15.31
C ASP A 45 12.13 -1.41 -16.00
N LYS A 46 11.26 -2.43 -15.94
CA LYS A 46 9.93 -2.40 -16.57
C LYS A 46 8.99 -1.36 -15.93
N THR A 47 9.10 -1.16 -14.62
CA THR A 47 8.19 -0.27 -13.87
C THR A 47 8.77 1.12 -13.67
N MET A 48 10.09 1.28 -13.82
CA MET A 48 10.84 2.51 -13.52
C MET A 48 10.28 3.74 -14.23
N LYS A 49 9.92 3.65 -15.52
CA LYS A 49 9.37 4.79 -16.27
C LYS A 49 8.08 5.30 -15.64
N VAL A 50 7.17 4.40 -15.27
CA VAL A 50 5.89 4.75 -14.66
C VAL A 50 6.09 5.25 -13.24
N ILE A 51 6.97 4.61 -12.46
CA ILE A 51 7.34 5.04 -11.11
C ILE A 51 7.87 6.49 -11.14
N ASN A 52 8.80 6.79 -12.04
CA ASN A 52 9.38 8.14 -12.17
C ASN A 52 8.30 9.18 -12.50
N SER A 53 7.36 8.85 -13.39
CA SER A 53 6.22 9.73 -13.70
C SER A 53 5.32 9.96 -12.49
N VAL A 54 5.02 8.92 -11.70
CA VAL A 54 4.21 9.07 -10.48
C VAL A 54 4.92 9.94 -9.44
N VAL A 55 6.22 9.73 -9.22
CA VAL A 55 7.04 10.54 -8.30
C VAL A 55 7.08 12.00 -8.76
N TYR A 56 7.30 12.24 -10.05
CA TYR A 56 7.32 13.58 -10.62
C TYR A 56 5.97 14.29 -10.43
N ASN A 57 4.88 13.62 -10.80
CA ASN A 57 3.53 14.18 -10.67
C ASN A 57 3.17 14.43 -9.20
N PHE A 58 3.53 13.53 -8.29
CA PHE A 58 3.30 13.74 -6.87
C PHE A 58 4.01 14.98 -6.35
N ARG A 59 5.29 15.18 -6.71
CA ARG A 59 6.03 16.41 -6.35
C ARG A 59 5.33 17.67 -6.86
N LEU A 60 4.90 17.67 -8.13
CA LEU A 60 4.19 18.81 -8.70
C LEU A 60 2.88 19.09 -7.96
N PHE A 61 2.04 18.07 -7.76
CA PHE A 61 0.77 18.22 -7.06
C PHE A 61 0.94 18.63 -5.61
N PHE A 62 1.98 18.16 -4.93
CA PHE A 62 2.29 18.57 -3.56
C PHE A 62 2.63 20.07 -3.51
N ILE A 63 3.47 20.55 -4.43
CA ILE A 63 3.85 21.98 -4.49
C ILE A 63 2.65 22.86 -4.83
N LEU A 64 1.82 22.44 -5.78
CA LEU A 64 0.62 23.18 -6.18
C LEU A 64 -0.46 23.17 -5.09
N GLY A 65 -0.62 22.04 -4.38
CA GLY A 65 -1.60 21.89 -3.30
C GLY A 65 -1.17 22.56 -1.99
N PHE A 66 0.13 22.73 -1.77
CA PHE A 66 0.70 23.28 -0.54
C PHE A 66 1.80 24.33 -0.81
N PRO A 67 1.48 25.45 -1.49
CA PRO A 67 2.48 26.44 -1.91
C PRO A 67 3.21 27.12 -0.73
N SER A 68 2.59 27.17 0.45
CA SER A 68 3.15 27.78 1.66
C SER A 68 3.81 26.76 2.61
N PHE A 69 3.96 25.49 2.21
CA PHE A 69 4.55 24.47 3.07
C PHE A 69 6.08 24.60 3.15
N GLN A 70 6.62 24.72 4.37
CA GLN A 70 8.03 25.07 4.58
C GLN A 70 8.84 24.05 5.40
N ILE A 71 8.23 22.98 5.91
CA ILE A 71 8.91 22.00 6.78
C ILE A 71 10.00 21.23 6.01
N PHE A 72 9.74 20.92 4.75
CA PHE A 72 10.68 20.29 3.83
C PHE A 72 10.34 20.66 2.38
N ASN A 73 11.30 20.48 1.50
CA ASN A 73 11.09 20.57 0.06
C ASN A 73 10.94 19.15 -0.53
N ILE A 74 9.74 18.85 -1.06
CA ILE A 74 9.42 17.55 -1.63
C ILE A 74 10.30 17.19 -2.85
N ARG A 75 10.93 18.19 -3.49
CA ARG A 75 11.86 17.98 -4.61
C ARG A 75 13.15 17.27 -4.15
N ASP A 76 13.53 17.45 -2.89
CA ASP A 76 14.76 16.88 -2.34
C ASP A 76 14.60 15.41 -1.93
N PHE A 77 13.37 14.88 -1.97
CA PHE A 77 13.10 13.50 -1.58
C PHE A 77 13.72 12.54 -2.59
N THR A 78 14.53 11.60 -2.13
CA THR A 78 15.15 10.60 -3.00
C THR A 78 14.19 9.46 -3.31
N VAL A 79 14.48 8.64 -4.33
CA VAL A 79 13.74 7.40 -4.62
C VAL A 79 14.58 6.23 -4.10
N CYS A 80 13.97 5.33 -3.32
CA CYS A 80 14.64 4.17 -2.73
C CYS A 80 13.85 2.90 -3.02
N TYR A 81 14.52 1.85 -3.48
CA TYR A 81 13.91 0.52 -3.62
C TYR A 81 14.11 -0.25 -2.32
N ILE A 82 13.02 -0.69 -1.71
CA ILE A 82 13.03 -1.41 -0.44
C ILE A 82 13.10 -2.91 -0.71
N TYR A 83 13.94 -3.60 0.05
CA TYR A 83 14.05 -5.06 -0.02
C TYR A 83 12.81 -5.70 0.63
N VAL A 84 12.08 -6.51 -0.14
CA VAL A 84 10.80 -7.10 0.26
C VAL A 84 10.66 -8.55 -0.23
N PRO A 85 9.80 -9.39 0.40
CA PRO A 85 9.42 -10.70 -0.11
C PRO A 85 9.03 -10.61 -1.59
N LYS A 86 9.54 -11.58 -2.35
CA LYS A 86 9.31 -11.66 -3.78
C LYS A 86 8.25 -12.71 -4.09
N GLN A 87 7.36 -12.36 -5.00
CA GLN A 87 6.31 -13.26 -5.45
C GLN A 87 6.89 -14.32 -6.40
N GLN A 88 6.21 -15.47 -6.45
CA GLN A 88 6.47 -16.50 -7.45
C GLN A 88 5.40 -16.52 -8.55
N SER A 89 4.18 -16.03 -8.25
CA SER A 89 3.09 -15.89 -9.21
C SER A 89 2.69 -14.43 -9.37
N ILE A 90 2.45 -14.03 -10.61
CA ILE A 90 1.96 -12.68 -10.98
C ILE A 90 0.62 -12.37 -10.32
N SER A 91 -0.23 -13.39 -10.14
CA SER A 91 -1.54 -13.26 -9.52
C SER A 91 -1.50 -12.93 -8.02
N ASP A 92 -0.33 -13.02 -7.39
CA ASP A 92 -0.15 -12.73 -5.96
C ASP A 92 0.27 -11.28 -5.69
N SER A 93 0.68 -10.52 -6.71
CA SER A 93 1.21 -9.16 -6.55
C SER A 93 0.32 -8.23 -5.69
N GLY A 94 -1.00 -8.31 -5.89
CA GLY A 94 -1.95 -7.53 -5.10
C GLY A 94 -1.96 -7.91 -3.62
N ILE A 95 -1.85 -9.21 -3.30
CA ILE A 95 -1.78 -9.68 -1.91
C ILE A 95 -0.50 -9.16 -1.24
N PHE A 96 0.64 -9.29 -1.93
CA PHE A 96 1.92 -8.77 -1.44
C PHE A 96 1.84 -7.26 -1.15
N VAL A 97 1.32 -6.47 -2.10
CA VAL A 97 1.17 -5.02 -1.93
C VAL A 97 0.28 -4.67 -0.74
N THR A 98 -0.83 -5.38 -0.53
CA THR A 98 -1.67 -5.12 0.65
C THR A 98 -0.96 -5.46 1.97
N CYS A 99 -0.14 -6.52 2.00
CA CYS A 99 0.69 -6.83 3.18
C CYS A 99 1.79 -5.78 3.41
N PHE A 100 2.36 -5.23 2.34
CA PHE A 100 3.32 -4.13 2.46
C PHE A 100 2.66 -2.87 3.05
N MET A 101 1.45 -2.51 2.60
CA MET A 101 0.69 -1.40 3.17
C MET A 101 0.42 -1.56 4.66
N GLU A 102 0.09 -2.78 5.10
CA GLU A 102 -0.24 -3.08 6.49
C GLU A 102 0.99 -3.12 7.41
N SER A 103 2.14 -3.58 6.89
CA SER A 103 3.31 -3.88 7.72
C SER A 103 4.48 -2.92 7.56
N PHE A 104 4.49 -2.05 6.54
CA PHE A 104 5.60 -1.14 6.31
C PHE A 104 5.66 -0.06 7.39
N ASP A 105 6.68 -0.11 8.23
CA ASP A 105 6.89 0.85 9.32
C ASP A 105 7.55 2.16 8.82
N GLY A 106 8.06 2.18 7.59
CA GLY A 106 8.85 3.27 7.00
C GLY A 106 10.31 2.89 6.73
N THR A 107 10.73 1.72 7.20
CA THR A 107 12.06 1.16 6.99
C THR A 107 11.95 -0.32 6.63
N ASN A 108 11.20 -1.08 7.43
CA ASN A 108 11.06 -2.53 7.33
C ASN A 108 9.62 -2.92 7.05
N ILE A 109 9.45 -4.18 6.66
CA ILE A 109 8.16 -4.85 6.55
C ILE A 109 8.20 -6.15 7.34
N THR A 110 7.02 -6.62 7.73
CA THR A 110 6.88 -7.97 8.30
C THR A 110 7.09 -8.99 7.19
N TRP A 111 7.99 -9.95 7.42
CA TRP A 111 8.29 -11.01 6.48
C TRP A 111 7.17 -12.06 6.43
N PHE A 112 6.91 -12.56 5.24
CA PHE A 112 6.02 -13.68 4.97
C PHE A 112 6.54 -14.45 3.77
N THR A 113 6.07 -15.68 3.61
CA THR A 113 6.53 -16.63 2.61
C THR A 113 5.37 -17.08 1.72
N LYS A 114 5.68 -17.89 0.70
CA LYS A 114 4.68 -18.45 -0.19
C LYS A 114 3.63 -19.30 0.54
N SER A 115 4.03 -20.07 1.55
CA SER A 115 3.09 -20.92 2.30
C SER A 115 2.03 -20.11 3.04
N ASP A 116 2.32 -18.83 3.34
CA ASP A 116 1.40 -17.95 4.07
C ASP A 116 0.34 -17.33 3.15
N ILE A 117 0.56 -17.29 1.84
CA ILE A 117 -0.27 -16.54 0.89
C ILE A 117 -1.73 -17.00 0.90
N GLN A 118 -1.99 -18.30 0.99
CA GLN A 118 -3.35 -18.82 1.03
C GLN A 118 -4.07 -18.36 2.30
N ALA A 119 -3.44 -18.50 3.47
CA ALA A 119 -4.01 -18.06 4.74
C ALA A 119 -4.23 -16.54 4.77
N ILE A 120 -3.32 -15.77 4.17
CA ILE A 120 -3.45 -14.31 4.03
C ILE A 120 -4.65 -13.95 3.15
N ARG A 121 -4.85 -14.65 2.02
CA ARG A 121 -6.01 -14.43 1.13
C ARG A 121 -7.32 -14.68 1.87
N GLU A 122 -7.42 -15.79 2.58
CA GLU A 122 -8.60 -16.15 3.37
C GLU A 122 -8.87 -15.13 4.48
N LYS A 123 -7.83 -14.71 5.21
CA LYS A 123 -7.92 -13.66 6.23
C LYS A 123 -8.43 -12.34 5.65
N LYS A 124 -7.90 -11.89 4.51
CA LYS A 124 -8.32 -10.65 3.85
C LYS A 124 -9.75 -10.74 3.32
N LEU A 125 -10.13 -11.88 2.75
CA LEU A 125 -11.52 -12.12 2.33
C LEU A 125 -12.46 -12.03 3.54
N PHE A 126 -12.11 -12.67 4.66
CA PHE A 126 -12.87 -12.58 5.89
C PHE A 126 -12.99 -11.12 6.37
N GLN A 127 -11.88 -10.38 6.42
CA GLN A 127 -11.90 -8.96 6.79
C GLN A 127 -12.81 -8.12 5.89
N LEU A 128 -12.82 -8.37 4.57
CA LEU A 128 -13.71 -7.67 3.64
C LEU A 128 -15.18 -8.02 3.88
N ILE A 129 -15.49 -9.31 4.03
CA ILE A 129 -16.85 -9.80 4.28
C ILE A 129 -17.42 -9.20 5.57
N PHE A 130 -16.62 -9.20 6.64
CA PHE A 130 -17.03 -8.77 7.98
C PHE A 130 -16.71 -7.31 8.29
N SER A 131 -16.21 -6.54 7.32
CA SER A 131 -15.95 -5.11 7.52
C SER A 131 -17.24 -4.35 7.81
N LYS A 132 -17.19 -3.42 8.78
CA LYS A 132 -18.30 -2.50 9.07
C LYS A 132 -18.65 -1.62 7.88
N GLU A 133 -17.68 -1.38 6.99
CA GLU A 133 -17.85 -0.61 5.76
C GLU A 133 -18.43 -1.46 4.61
N ASN A 134 -18.54 -2.78 4.78
CA ASN A 134 -19.14 -3.63 3.79
C ASN A 134 -20.66 -3.43 3.75
N LYS A 135 -21.11 -2.56 2.83
CA LYS A 135 -22.53 -2.27 2.59
C LYS A 135 -23.22 -3.35 1.76
N ALA A 136 -22.47 -4.27 1.16
CA ALA A 136 -23.05 -5.39 0.45
C ALA A 136 -23.65 -6.36 1.47
N ARG A 137 -24.97 -6.31 1.63
CA ARG A 137 -25.74 -7.31 2.38
C ARG A 137 -25.75 -8.63 1.61
N ALA A 138 -24.63 -9.32 1.58
CA ALA A 138 -24.57 -10.63 0.96
C ALA A 138 -25.21 -11.63 1.91
N GLN A 139 -26.23 -12.34 1.43
CA GLN A 139 -26.81 -13.52 2.07
C GLN A 139 -25.72 -14.54 2.47
N VAL A 140 -24.58 -14.50 1.78
CA VAL A 140 -23.35 -15.22 2.14
C VAL A 140 -22.84 -14.84 3.54
N VAL A 141 -22.79 -13.55 3.90
CA VAL A 141 -22.35 -13.08 5.23
C VAL A 141 -23.30 -13.57 6.31
N SER A 142 -24.62 -13.48 6.07
CA SER A 142 -25.63 -13.94 7.04
C SER A 142 -25.66 -15.47 7.16
N ASN A 143 -25.51 -16.21 6.07
CA ASN A 143 -25.39 -17.67 6.07
C ASN A 143 -24.11 -18.12 6.79
N PHE A 144 -22.99 -17.45 6.54
CA PHE A 144 -21.72 -17.75 7.22
C PHE A 144 -21.81 -17.47 8.72
N LYS A 145 -22.37 -16.32 9.14
CA LYS A 145 -22.62 -16.02 10.56
C LYS A 145 -23.49 -17.08 11.23
N LYS A 146 -24.55 -17.53 10.55
CA LYS A 146 -25.45 -18.59 11.05
C LYS A 146 -24.77 -19.95 11.16
N GLN A 147 -23.89 -20.29 10.22
CA GLN A 147 -23.20 -21.59 10.19
C GLN A 147 -22.14 -21.71 11.30
N TYR A 148 -21.52 -20.60 11.70
CA TYR A 148 -20.39 -20.60 12.64
C TYR A 148 -20.66 -19.94 14.00
N ASN A 149 -21.91 -19.56 14.32
CA ASN A 149 -22.31 -18.96 15.61
C ASN A 149 -21.40 -17.79 16.08
N VAL A 150 -20.89 -17.00 15.14
CA VAL A 150 -20.03 -15.85 15.48
C VAL A 150 -20.94 -14.72 15.96
N GLY A 151 -21.14 -14.64 17.27
CA GLY A 151 -21.90 -13.59 17.94
C GLY A 151 -21.29 -12.20 17.74
N GLU A 152 -22.14 -11.18 17.72
CA GLU A 152 -21.72 -9.79 17.60
C GLU A 152 -20.99 -9.36 18.89
N TYR A 153 -19.70 -9.05 18.76
CA TYR A 153 -18.90 -8.36 19.78
C TYR A 153 -18.72 -6.89 19.39
#